data_AF-J3ETP6-F1
#
_entry.id   AF-J3ETP6-F1
#
_cell.length_a   1.000
_cell.length_b   1.000
_cell.length_c   1.000
_cell.angle_alpha   90.00
_cell.angle_beta   90.00
_cell.angle_gamma   90.00
#
_symmetry.space_group_name_H-M   'P 1'
#
loop_
_entity.id
_entity.type
_entity.pdbx_description
1 polymer ?
#
loop_
_entity_poly.entity_id
_entity_poly.type
_entity_poly.pdbx_seq_one_letter_code
_entity_poly.pdbx_strand_id
1 'polypeptide(L)' 'MTAVWRAFFVLSVVLLAFLGLSVPYVESGTATFVVALLSFGMLGVMLVGSSVFIYFDWDPFEEVELTN' A
#
# COMPACT_ATOMS: atom_id res chain seq x y z
N MET A 1 6.01 16.20 -8.49
CA MET A 1 5.91 14.85 -9.11
C MET A 1 5.24 13.80 -8.19
N THR A 2 4.01 13.35 -8.49
CA THR A 2 3.33 12.27 -7.73
C THR A 2 3.83 10.84 -8.02
N ALA A 3 4.98 10.66 -8.66
CA ALA A 3 5.47 9.35 -9.12
C ALA A 3 5.70 8.36 -7.96
N VAL A 4 6.23 8.85 -6.84
CA VAL A 4 6.47 8.04 -5.63
C VAL A 4 5.15 7.51 -5.07
N TRP A 5 4.14 8.39 -4.92
CA TRP A 5 2.83 7.97 -4.44
C TRP A 5 2.14 6.99 -5.38
N ARG A 6 2.26 7.20 -6.70
CA ARG A 6 1.74 6.26 -7.71
C ARG A 6 2.41 4.90 -7.62
N ALA A 7 3.72 4.85 -7.36
CA ALA A 7 4.43 3.59 -7.15
C ALA A 7 3.91 2.86 -5.90
N PHE A 8 3.78 3.55 -4.77
CA PHE A 8 3.21 2.96 -3.55
C PHE A 8 1.79 2.46 -3.74
N PHE A 9 0.96 3.24 -4.44
CA PHE A 9 -0.42 2.85 -4.75
C PHE A 9 -0.46 1.56 -5.57
N VAL A 10 0.25 1.51 -6.71
CA VAL A 10 0.28 0.35 -7.60
C VAL A 10 0.84 -0.89 -6.89
N LEU A 11 1.94 -0.75 -6.16
CA LEU A 11 2.52 -1.85 -5.40
C LEU A 11 1.55 -2.38 -4.33
N SER A 12 0.85 -1.49 -3.61
CA SER A 12 -0.14 -1.89 -2.61
C SER A 12 -1.31 -2.64 -3.25
N VAL A 13 -1.80 -2.19 -4.42
CA VAL A 13 -2.84 -2.90 -5.18
C VAL A 13 -2.39 -4.31 -5.56
N VAL A 14 -1.19 -4.44 -6.14
CA VAL A 14 -0.65 -5.74 -6.58
C VAL A 14 -0.47 -6.70 -5.41
N LEU A 15 0.10 -6.21 -4.31
CA LEU A 15 0.33 -7.02 -3.11
C LEU A 15 -0.99 -7.41 -2.43
N LEU A 16 -1.99 -6.54 -2.40
CA LEU A 16 -3.34 -6.89 -1.94
C LEU A 16 -4.01 -7.92 -2.83
N ALA A 17 -3.82 -7.86 -4.15
CA ALA A 17 -4.33 -8.88 -5.05
C ALA A 17 -3.69 -10.24 -4.78
N PHE A 18 -2.36 -10.30 -4.60
CA PHE A 18 -1.67 -11.52 -4.24
C PHE A 18 -2.07 -12.06 -2.87
N LEU A 19 -2.26 -11.16 -1.89
CA LEU A 19 -2.78 -11.54 -0.58
C LEU A 19 -4.19 -12.10 -0.69
N GLY A 20 -5.07 -11.48 -1.48
CA GLY A 20 -6.41 -11.97 -1.76
C GLY A 20 -6.41 -13.35 -2.42
N LEU A 21 -5.49 -13.58 -3.37
CA LEU A 21 -5.29 -14.88 -4.01
C LEU A 21 -4.77 -15.95 -3.05
N SER A 22 -4.03 -15.57 -2.00
CA SER A 22 -3.53 -16.52 -1.02
C SER A 22 -4.57 -16.92 0.03
N VAL A 23 -5.62 -16.11 0.26
CA VAL A 23 -6.65 -16.35 1.30
C VAL A 23 -7.20 -17.79 1.32
N PRO A 24 -7.57 -18.42 0.18
CA PRO A 24 -8.10 -19.80 0.21
C PRO A 24 -7.14 -20.85 0.76
N TYR A 25 -5.84 -20.54 0.79
CA TYR A 25 -4.78 -21.43 1.26
C TYR A 25 -4.37 -21.15 2.72
N VAL A 26 -4.95 -20.12 3.34
CA VAL A 26 -4.63 -19.73 4.72
C VAL A 26 -5.66 -20.33 5.67
N GLU A 27 -5.21 -21.23 6.53
CA GLU A 27 -6.07 -21.85 7.54
C GLU A 27 -6.32 -20.91 8.73
N SER A 28 -7.60 -20.73 9.08
CA SER A 28 -8.03 -19.92 10.21
C SER A 28 -7.51 -20.46 11.55
N GLY A 29 -7.13 -19.58 12.46
CA GLY A 29 -6.63 -19.97 13.79
C GLY A 29 -5.12 -20.26 13.84
N THR A 30 -4.42 -20.13 12.72
CA THR A 30 -2.96 -20.28 12.65
C THR A 30 -2.25 -18.93 12.75
N ALA A 31 -0.94 -18.95 13.05
CA ALA A 31 -0.11 -17.74 13.01
C ALA A 31 -0.11 -17.09 11.61
N THR A 32 -0.16 -17.91 10.56
CA THR A 32 -0.25 -17.44 9.16
C THR A 32 -1.51 -16.61 8.91
N PHE A 33 -2.64 -16.98 9.52
CA PHE A 33 -3.88 -16.20 9.43
C PHE A 33 -3.75 -14.81 10.06
N VAL A 34 -3.10 -14.71 11.22
CA VAL A 34 -2.85 -13.42 11.88
C VAL A 34 -1.96 -12.54 11.01
N VAL A 35 -0.90 -13.11 10.42
CA VAL A 35 -0.02 -12.37 9.50
C VAL A 35 -0.79 -11.89 8.28
N ALA A 36 -1.64 -12.73 7.68
CA ALA A 36 -2.47 -12.33 6.53
C ALA A 36 -3.38 -11.13 6.88
N LEU A 37 -3.99 -11.14 8.08
CA LEU A 37 -4.83 -10.03 8.55
C LEU A 37 -4.03 -8.75 8.78
N LEU A 38 -2.84 -8.84 9.41
CA LEU A 38 -1.96 -7.69 9.63
C LEU A 38 -1.43 -7.12 8.32
N SER A 39 -1.02 -7.98 7.38
CA SER A 39 -0.60 -7.58 6.04
C SER A 39 -1.72 -6.89 5.28
N PHE A 40 -2.96 -7.41 5.36
CA PHE A 40 -4.13 -6.77 4.76
C PHE A 40 -4.34 -5.37 5.32
N GLY A 41 -4.29 -5.22 6.65
CA GLY A 41 -4.41 -3.92 7.31
C GLY A 41 -3.32 -2.94 6.88
N MET A 42 -2.06 -3.35 6.91
CA MET A 42 -0.93 -2.49 6.54
C MET A 42 -0.97 -2.06 5.07
N LEU A 43 -1.22 -3.01 4.16
CA LEU A 43 -1.35 -2.71 2.73
C LEU A 43 -2.58 -1.86 2.43
N GLY A 44 -3.69 -2.08 3.15
CA GLY A 44 -4.89 -1.28 3.05
C GLY A 44 -4.64 0.17 3.47
N VAL A 45 -3.96 0.39 4.60
CA VAL A 45 -3.56 1.73 5.05
C VAL A 45 -2.65 2.41 4.02
N MET A 46 -1.67 1.70 3.47
CA MET A 46 -0.78 2.26 2.45
C MET A 46 -1.52 2.60 1.15
N LEU A 47 -2.44 1.75 0.71
CA LEU A 47 -3.26 2.00 -0.48
C LEU A 47 -4.15 3.22 -0.29
N VAL A 48 -4.82 3.34 0.86
CA VAL A 48 -5.68 4.49 1.17
C VAL A 48 -4.85 5.76 1.37
N GLY A 49 -3.73 5.68 2.10
CA GLY A 49 -2.85 6.84 2.32
C GLY A 49 -2.28 7.37 1.01
N SER A 50 -1.72 6.49 0.18
CA SER A 50 -1.21 6.88 -1.14
C SER A 50 -2.31 7.39 -2.07
N SER A 51 -3.52 6.83 -2.04
CA SER A 51 -4.63 7.35 -2.85
C SER A 51 -5.08 8.74 -2.40
N VAL A 52 -5.13 9.01 -1.10
CA VAL A 52 -5.42 10.32 -0.53
C VAL A 52 -4.35 11.34 -0.94
N PHE A 53 -3.07 11.00 -0.84
CA PHE A 53 -2.00 11.91 -1.24
C PHE A 53 -1.99 12.21 -2.74
N ILE A 54 -2.31 11.22 -3.59
CA ILE A 54 -2.51 11.45 -5.02
C ILE A 54 -3.72 12.35 -5.27
N TYR A 55 -4.83 12.12 -4.56
CA TYR A 55 -6.06 12.90 -4.74
C TYR A 55 -5.88 14.38 -4.41
N PHE A 56 -5.09 14.68 -3.38
CA PHE A 56 -4.76 16.06 -2.98
C PHE A 56 -3.51 16.62 -3.69
N ASP A 57 -2.95 15.91 -4.67
CA ASP A 57 -1.70 16.26 -5.37
C ASP A 57 -0.56 16.63 -4.40
N TRP A 58 -0.53 16.01 -3.22
CA TRP A 58 0.45 16.32 -2.20
C TRP A 58 1.82 15.75 -2.57
N ASP A 59 2.83 16.60 -2.67
CA ASP A 59 4.20 16.21 -2.95
C ASP A 59 5.17 16.74 -1.87
N PRO A 60 5.62 15.90 -0.93
CA PRO A 60 6.55 16.33 0.11
C PRO A 60 7.98 16.57 -0.41
N PHE A 61 8.27 16.20 -1.66
CA PHE A 61 9.62 16.32 -2.24
C PHE A 61 9.77 17.53 -3.16
N GLU A 62 8.70 18.30 -3.39
CA GLU A 62 8.72 19.48 -4.26
C GLU A 62 9.76 20.51 -3.82
N GLU A 63 9.96 20.70 -2.51
CA GLU A 63 10.94 21.65 -1.97
C GLU A 63 12.41 21.20 -2.16
N VAL A 64 12.67 19.88 -2.18
CA VAL A 64 14.04 19.34 -2.31
C VAL A 64 14.58 19.54 -3.73
N GLU A 65 13.70 19.47 -4.75
CA GLU A 65 14.05 19.71 -6.15
C GLU A 65 14.42 21.18 -6.43
N LEU A 66 13.90 22.14 -5.67
CA LEU A 66 14.16 23.58 -5.87
C LEU A 66 15.50 24.08 -5.31
N THR A 67 16.20 23.24 -4.54
CA THR A 67 17.50 23.55 -3.90
C THR A 67 18.70 22.86 -4.54
N ASN A 68 18.51 22.04 -5.59
CA ASN A 68 19.57 21.46 -6.43
C ASN A 68 19.58 22.12 -7.82
#